data_AF-A0A2D4SPL9-F1
#
_entry.id   AF-A0A2D4SPL9-F1
#
_cell.length_a   1.000
_cell.length_b   1.000
_cell.length_c   1.000
_cell.angle_alpha   90.00
_cell.angle_beta   90.00
_cell.angle_gamma   90.00
#
_symmetry.space_group_name_H-M   'P 1'
#
loop_
_entity.id
_entity.type
_entity.pdbx_description
1 polymer ?
#
loop_
_entity_poly.entity_id
_entity_poly.type
_entity_poly.pdbx_seq_one_letter_code
_entity_poly.pdbx_strand_id
1 'polypeptide(L)'
;MIIFLLSSVFAKDLDNRLGVGINQTLGTVPTLSVRYGVPMPEKVMEVQAEVFVGFDTAPRTQIQPIFNIGIKGSYGIIVEDNLNILAGGALAFVDKDGDPTFRMLPSLEAQFFLMGLDNLSLGSTIGLNIDLGQTHSQIQVGGNILGAVHYWF
;
A
#
# COMPACT_ATOMS: atom_id res chain seq x y z
N MET A 1 37.87 8.71 12.34
CA MET A 1 36.90 9.60 13.00
C MET A 1 35.87 9.99 11.95
N ILE A 2 34.76 9.23 11.87
CA ILE A 2 33.66 9.39 10.91
C ILE A 2 32.55 10.12 11.67
N ILE A 3 32.48 11.45 11.56
CA ILE A 3 31.55 12.30 12.35
C ILE A 3 30.74 13.30 11.48
N PHE A 4 30.81 13.25 10.15
CA PHE A 4 30.19 14.28 9.29
C PHE A 4 29.18 13.79 8.23
N LEU A 5 28.36 12.79 8.56
CA LEU A 5 27.16 12.46 7.76
C LEU A 5 25.89 12.48 8.60
N LEU A 6 25.82 13.41 9.57
CA LEU A 6 24.55 13.88 10.12
C LEU A 6 23.91 14.79 9.08
N SER A 7 23.42 14.22 7.97
CA SER A 7 22.38 14.89 7.19
C SER A 7 21.25 15.17 8.16
N SER A 8 20.86 16.44 8.26
CA SER A 8 19.70 16.88 9.02
C SER A 8 18.53 15.95 8.72
N VAL A 9 18.12 15.20 9.74
CA VAL A 9 17.00 14.25 9.71
C VAL A 9 15.74 15.05 9.42
N PHE A 10 15.31 15.04 8.17
CA PHE A 10 14.05 15.60 7.72
C PHE A 10 13.20 14.41 7.31
N ALA A 11 12.22 14.10 8.18
CA ALA A 11 11.14 13.16 7.90
C ALA A 11 10.67 13.33 6.46
N LYS A 12 10.53 12.20 5.75
CA LYS A 12 10.22 12.20 4.33
C LYS A 12 8.88 12.91 4.06
N ASP A 13 8.96 14.15 3.58
CA ASP A 13 7.78 14.98 3.26
C ASP A 13 7.19 14.52 1.92
N LEU A 14 6.06 13.80 1.97
CA LEU A 14 5.28 13.39 0.80
C LEU A 14 4.03 14.24 0.59
N ASP A 15 3.88 15.34 1.34
CA ASP A 15 2.71 16.20 1.22
C ASP A 15 2.61 16.82 -0.18
N ASN A 16 1.42 16.79 -0.77
CA ASN A 16 1.14 17.20 -2.15
C ASN A 16 1.90 16.43 -3.23
N ARG A 17 2.47 15.27 -2.91
CA ARG A 17 3.16 14.43 -3.90
C ARG A 17 2.24 13.35 -4.43
N LEU A 18 2.42 13.03 -5.71
CA LEU A 18 1.70 11.96 -6.38
C LEU A 18 2.64 10.77 -6.59
N GLY A 19 2.25 9.60 -6.10
CA GLY A 19 2.92 8.33 -6.32
C GLY A 19 2.22 7.50 -7.39
N VAL A 20 2.95 6.91 -8.32
CA VAL A 20 2.42 5.90 -9.25
C VAL A 20 3.25 4.64 -9.14
N GLY A 21 2.58 3.49 -9.12
CA GLY A 21 3.27 2.26 -8.78
C GLY A 21 2.48 0.99 -9.05
N ILE A 22 3.06 -0.11 -8.58
CA ILE A 22 2.43 -1.42 -8.51
C ILE A 22 2.22 -1.80 -7.05
N ASN A 23 1.10 -2.46 -6.76
CA ASN A 23 0.77 -2.92 -5.41
C ASN A 23 0.07 -4.28 -5.43
N GLN A 24 0.38 -5.16 -4.47
CA GLN A 24 -0.26 -6.47 -4.27
C GLN A 24 -0.95 -6.59 -2.90
N THR A 25 -1.19 -5.48 -2.20
CA THR A 25 -1.81 -5.49 -0.87
C THR A 25 -3.22 -6.09 -0.84
N LEU A 26 -3.97 -6.01 -1.96
CA LEU A 26 -5.34 -6.54 -2.04
C LEU A 26 -5.45 -8.02 -2.40
N GLY A 27 -4.36 -8.75 -2.64
CA GLY A 27 -4.41 -10.15 -3.03
C GLY A 27 -3.25 -10.56 -3.94
N THR A 28 -3.41 -11.66 -4.66
CA THR A 28 -2.36 -12.19 -5.54
C THR A 28 -2.25 -11.45 -6.88
N VAL A 29 -3.26 -10.67 -7.25
CA VAL A 29 -3.30 -9.90 -8.51
C VAL A 29 -2.45 -8.63 -8.37
N PRO A 30 -1.45 -8.43 -9.24
CA PRO A 30 -0.76 -7.15 -9.34
C PRO A 30 -1.74 -6.04 -9.71
N THR A 31 -1.71 -4.95 -8.94
CA THR A 31 -2.55 -3.78 -9.18
C THR A 31 -1.70 -2.60 -9.60
N LEU A 32 -2.18 -1.82 -10.56
CA LEU A 32 -1.72 -0.47 -10.77
C LEU A 32 -2.25 0.38 -9.62
N SER A 33 -1.38 1.18 -9.01
CA SER A 33 -1.69 2.01 -7.87
C SER A 33 -1.32 3.46 -8.12
N VAL A 34 -2.23 4.35 -7.73
CA VAL A 34 -2.00 5.80 -7.66
C VAL A 34 -2.20 6.24 -6.23
N ARG A 35 -1.22 6.95 -5.69
CA ARG A 35 -1.16 7.41 -4.31
C ARG A 35 -0.99 8.92 -4.26
N TYR A 36 -1.58 9.55 -3.27
CA TYR A 36 -1.49 10.99 -3.06
C TYR A 36 -1.23 11.29 -1.59
N GLY A 37 -0.17 12.05 -1.30
CA GLY A 37 0.09 12.59 0.02
C GLY A 37 -0.81 13.80 0.29
N VAL A 38 -1.77 13.63 1.18
CA VAL A 38 -2.76 14.65 1.53
C VAL A 38 -2.08 15.69 2.42
N PRO A 39 -2.07 16.98 2.03
CA PRO A 39 -1.43 18.02 2.81
C PRO A 39 -2.11 18.19 4.17
N MET A 40 -1.33 18.10 5.25
CA MET A 40 -1.83 18.30 6.61
C MET A 40 -1.34 19.63 7.19
N PRO A 41 -2.12 20.28 8.09
CA PRO A 41 -1.72 21.55 8.70
C PRO A 41 -0.43 21.45 9.53
N GLU A 42 -0.17 20.28 10.11
CA GLU A 42 1.02 19.99 10.90
C GLU A 42 1.89 18.97 10.18
N LYS A 43 3.18 19.31 9.97
CA LYS A 43 4.19 18.45 9.32
C LYS A 43 4.55 17.17 10.08
N VAL A 44 3.88 16.91 11.21
CA VAL A 44 4.11 15.73 12.05
C VAL A 44 3.21 14.58 11.59
N MET A 45 2.20 14.85 10.76
CA MET A 45 1.24 13.87 10.29
C MET A 45 1.34 13.72 8.77
N GLU A 46 1.67 12.52 8.33
CA GLU A 46 1.59 12.17 6.91
C GLU A 46 0.30 11.39 6.67
N VAL A 47 -0.53 11.82 5.73
CA VAL A 47 -1.73 11.07 5.35
C VAL A 47 -1.68 10.78 3.86
N GLN A 48 -2.00 9.55 3.49
CA GLN A 48 -1.96 9.08 2.13
C GLN A 48 -3.31 8.49 1.74
N ALA A 49 -3.77 8.85 0.55
CA ALA A 49 -4.90 8.22 -0.12
C ALA A 49 -4.37 7.45 -1.33
N GLU A 50 -4.86 6.24 -1.53
CA GLU A 50 -4.43 5.37 -2.63
C GLU A 50 -5.64 4.75 -3.32
N VAL A 51 -5.55 4.62 -4.63
CA VAL A 51 -6.52 3.91 -5.47
C VAL A 51 -5.76 2.84 -6.23
N PHE A 52 -6.32 1.63 -6.30
CA PHE A 52 -5.72 0.50 -7.00
C PHE A 52 -6.73 -0.18 -7.92
N VAL A 53 -6.23 -0.62 -9.07
CA VAL A 53 -6.96 -1.42 -10.07
C VAL A 53 -6.04 -2.51 -10.60
N GLY A 54 -6.49 -3.75 -10.61
CA GLY A 54 -5.71 -4.88 -11.12
C GLY A 54 -6.59 -5.91 -11.81
N PHE A 55 -5.98 -6.60 -12.77
CA PHE A 55 -6.58 -7.69 -13.52
C PHE A 55 -5.50 -8.73 -13.83
N ASP A 56 -5.88 -10.01 -13.81
CA ASP A 56 -4.98 -11.10 -14.18
C ASP A 56 -5.66 -12.03 -15.19
N THR A 57 -4.99 -12.21 -16.34
CA THR A 57 -5.47 -12.94 -17.53
C THR A 57 -4.90 -14.35 -17.65
N ALA A 58 -4.10 -14.80 -16.68
CA ALA A 58 -3.49 -16.13 -16.72
C ALA A 58 -4.56 -17.25 -16.71
N PRO A 59 -4.40 -18.33 -17.51
CA PRO A 59 -5.24 -19.53 -17.43
C PRO A 59 -5.09 -20.20 -16.07
N ARG A 60 -6.20 -20.47 -15.35
CA ARG A 60 -6.15 -20.84 -13.93
C ARG A 60 -6.49 -22.30 -13.62
N THR A 61 -5.81 -22.82 -12.61
CA THR A 61 -6.10 -24.10 -11.93
C THR A 61 -6.52 -23.93 -10.46
N GLN A 62 -6.57 -22.69 -9.94
CA GLN A 62 -6.86 -22.38 -8.52
C GLN A 62 -7.75 -21.15 -8.33
N ILE A 63 -8.39 -21.09 -7.15
CA ILE A 63 -9.23 -19.99 -6.66
C ILE A 63 -8.38 -18.74 -6.39
N GLN A 64 -8.30 -17.83 -7.35
CA GLN A 64 -7.56 -16.57 -7.20
C GLN A 64 -8.39 -15.40 -7.74
N PRO A 65 -8.18 -14.17 -7.24
CA PRO A 65 -8.94 -13.04 -7.73
C PRO A 65 -8.65 -12.76 -9.21
N ILE A 66 -9.66 -12.52 -10.06
CA ILE A 66 -9.44 -12.17 -11.49
C ILE A 66 -9.29 -10.67 -11.68
N PHE A 67 -10.01 -9.93 -10.86
CA PHE A 67 -10.09 -8.49 -10.89
C PHE A 67 -10.11 -7.97 -9.46
N ASN A 68 -9.47 -6.82 -9.24
CA ASN A 68 -9.62 -6.06 -8.02
C ASN A 68 -9.66 -4.55 -8.30
N ILE A 69 -10.49 -3.86 -7.53
CA ILE A 69 -10.53 -2.41 -7.47
C ILE A 69 -10.74 -1.99 -6.04
N GLY A 70 -10.09 -0.93 -5.61
CA GLY A 70 -10.31 -0.41 -4.28
C GLY A 70 -9.59 0.89 -3.99
N ILE A 71 -9.75 1.29 -2.74
CA ILE A 71 -9.15 2.49 -2.16
C ILE A 71 -8.49 2.16 -0.83
N LYS A 72 -7.47 2.90 -0.46
CA LYS A 72 -6.82 2.84 0.86
C LYS A 72 -6.58 4.23 1.40
N GLY A 73 -6.82 4.37 2.70
CA GLY A 73 -6.36 5.50 3.49
C GLY A 73 -5.33 5.02 4.49
N SER A 74 -4.23 5.74 4.63
CA SER A 74 -3.21 5.46 5.64
C SER A 74 -2.67 6.73 6.25
N TYR A 75 -2.29 6.66 7.52
CA TYR A 75 -1.66 7.73 8.27
C TYR A 75 -0.30 7.27 8.81
N GLY A 76 0.70 8.13 8.75
CA GLY A 76 2.04 7.89 9.28
C GLY A 76 2.02 7.83 10.81
N ILE A 77 2.50 6.72 11.36
CA ILE A 77 2.77 6.56 12.80
C ILE A 77 4.22 6.96 13.08
N ILE A 78 5.14 6.54 12.22
CA ILE A 78 6.57 6.84 12.31
C ILE A 78 6.99 7.29 10.91
N VAL A 79 7.57 8.48 10.82
CA VAL A 79 8.07 9.05 9.56
C VAL A 79 9.54 9.43 9.80
N GLU A 80 10.43 8.66 9.19
CA GLU A 80 11.87 8.87 9.20
C GLU A 80 12.35 9.23 7.79
N ASP A 81 13.64 9.52 7.62
CA ASP A 81 14.20 9.98 6.34
C ASP A 81 14.06 8.94 5.21
N ASN A 82 14.16 7.66 5.57
CA ASN A 82 14.17 6.53 4.63
C ASN A 82 13.12 5.45 4.94
N LEU A 83 12.26 5.70 5.92
CA LEU A 83 11.25 4.73 6.37
C LEU A 83 10.01 5.46 6.87
N ASN A 84 8.85 5.14 6.28
CA ASN A 84 7.56 5.54 6.82
C ASN A 84 6.82 4.27 7.26
N ILE A 85 6.36 4.24 8.52
CA ILE A 85 5.44 3.22 9.03
C ILE A 85 4.07 3.86 9.12
N LEU A 86 3.12 3.30 8.39
CA LEU A 86 1.77 3.80 8.27
C LEU A 86 0.77 2.78 8.81
N ALA A 87 -0.26 3.26 9.49
CA ALA A 87 -1.45 2.48 9.78
C ALA A 87 -2.59 2.94 8.89
N GLY A 88 -3.44 2.01 8.48
CA GLY A 88 -4.52 2.36 7.58
C GLY A 88 -5.48 1.21 7.32
N GLY A 89 -6.33 1.44 6.33
CA GLY A 89 -7.34 0.49 5.91
C GLY A 89 -7.55 0.57 4.40
N ALA A 90 -7.78 -0.58 3.76
CA ALA A 90 -8.28 -0.63 2.40
C ALA A 90 -9.69 -1.19 2.34
N LEU A 91 -10.47 -0.71 1.38
CA LEU A 91 -11.76 -1.24 0.97
C LEU A 91 -11.67 -1.61 -0.51
N ALA A 92 -12.10 -2.80 -0.87
CA ALA A 92 -12.00 -3.28 -2.24
C ALA A 92 -13.14 -4.21 -2.65
N PHE A 93 -13.42 -4.24 -3.94
CA PHE A 93 -14.14 -5.33 -4.58
C PHE A 93 -13.14 -6.23 -5.26
N VAL A 94 -13.17 -7.52 -4.92
CA VAL A 94 -12.30 -8.55 -5.49
C VAL A 94 -13.18 -9.66 -6.07
N ASP A 95 -12.96 -10.03 -7.32
CA ASP A 95 -13.68 -11.14 -7.95
C ASP A 95 -12.94 -12.44 -7.68
N LYS A 96 -13.47 -13.33 -6.85
CA LYS A 96 -12.88 -14.64 -6.55
C LYS A 96 -13.68 -15.73 -7.25
N ASP A 97 -13.14 -16.27 -8.35
CA ASP A 97 -13.77 -17.33 -9.14
C ASP A 97 -15.22 -17.02 -9.58
N GLY A 98 -15.49 -15.77 -9.95
CA GLY A 98 -16.82 -15.33 -10.35
C GLY A 98 -17.75 -15.00 -9.18
N ASP A 99 -17.25 -14.99 -7.93
CA ASP A 99 -17.94 -14.49 -6.74
C ASP A 99 -17.42 -13.09 -6.38
N PRO A 100 -18.19 -12.02 -6.67
CA PRO A 100 -17.87 -10.66 -6.25
C PRO A 100 -17.82 -10.59 -4.72
N THR A 101 -16.62 -10.39 -4.20
CA THR A 101 -16.34 -10.37 -2.77
C THR A 101 -15.95 -8.95 -2.35
N PHE A 102 -16.61 -8.42 -1.33
CA PHE A 102 -16.18 -7.18 -0.70
C PHE A 102 -15.09 -7.48 0.33
N ARG A 103 -13.98 -6.74 0.26
CA ARG A 103 -12.82 -6.90 1.13
C ARG A 103 -12.58 -5.63 1.94
N MET A 104 -12.44 -5.80 3.26
CA MET A 104 -11.89 -4.80 4.15
C MET A 104 -10.52 -5.25 4.64
N LEU A 105 -9.56 -4.33 4.72
CA LEU A 105 -8.18 -4.63 5.09
C LEU A 105 -7.60 -3.55 6.01
N PRO A 106 -7.87 -3.59 7.33
CA PRO A 106 -7.05 -2.87 8.30
C PRO A 106 -5.60 -3.42 8.21
N SER A 107 -4.63 -2.52 8.11
CA SER A 107 -3.24 -2.88 7.85
C SER A 107 -2.22 -1.89 8.42
N LEU A 108 -1.01 -2.41 8.61
CA LEU A 108 0.22 -1.64 8.81
C LEU A 108 1.07 -1.77 7.55
N GLU A 109 1.63 -0.66 7.08
CA GLU A 109 2.53 -0.60 5.93
C GLU A 109 3.87 0.00 6.34
N ALA A 110 4.96 -0.62 5.90
CA ALA A 110 6.29 -0.04 5.95
C ALA A 110 6.70 0.35 4.53
N GLN A 111 6.97 1.64 4.31
CA GLN A 111 7.50 2.21 3.07
C GLN A 111 8.97 2.55 3.26
N PHE A 112 9.84 1.90 2.50
CA PHE A 112 11.28 2.10 2.53
C PHE A 112 11.71 2.92 1.31
N PHE A 113 12.55 3.94 1.54
CA PHE A 113 13.20 4.70 0.47
C PHE A 113 14.68 4.31 0.41
N LEU A 114 15.15 3.91 -0.77
CA LEU A 114 16.55 3.56 -0.93
C LEU A 114 17.41 4.84 -0.93
N MET A 115 18.58 4.79 -0.28
CA MET A 115 19.49 5.93 -0.22
C MET A 115 19.83 6.45 -1.62
N GLY A 116 19.60 7.73 -1.87
CA GLY A 116 19.82 8.37 -3.18
C GLY A 116 18.68 8.18 -4.18
N LEU A 117 17.62 7.44 -3.83
CA LEU A 117 16.40 7.28 -4.61
C LEU A 117 15.19 7.81 -3.81
N ASP A 118 15.25 9.10 -3.52
CA ASP A 118 14.26 9.83 -2.73
C ASP A 118 12.84 9.78 -3.34
N ASN A 119 12.71 9.43 -4.61
CA ASN A 119 11.44 9.33 -5.30
C ASN A 119 10.95 7.89 -5.46
N LEU A 120 11.69 6.87 -5.02
CA LEU A 120 11.28 5.47 -5.16
C LEU A 120 11.06 4.85 -3.78
N SER A 121 9.83 4.42 -3.52
CA SER A 121 9.47 3.70 -2.30
C SER A 121 9.18 2.23 -2.57
N LEU A 122 9.62 1.37 -1.67
CA LEU A 122 9.30 -0.05 -1.60
C LEU A 122 8.39 -0.30 -0.39
N GLY A 123 7.25 -0.94 -0.59
CA GLY A 123 6.25 -1.15 0.45
C GLY A 123 6.12 -2.61 0.85
N SER A 124 6.02 -2.85 2.15
CA SER A 124 5.57 -4.11 2.74
C SER A 124 4.34 -3.86 3.60
N THR A 125 3.29 -4.67 3.45
CA THR A 125 2.05 -4.54 4.23
C THR A 125 1.80 -5.80 5.03
N ILE A 126 1.26 -5.64 6.23
CA ILE A 126 0.65 -6.72 7.02
C ILE A 126 -0.72 -6.26 7.49
N GLY A 127 -1.71 -7.17 7.49
CA GLY A 127 -3.08 -6.81 7.86
C GLY A 127 -4.01 -8.00 7.97
N LEU A 128 -5.29 -7.70 8.16
CA LEU A 128 -6.36 -8.70 8.23
C LEU A 128 -7.28 -8.54 7.03
N ASN A 129 -7.31 -9.53 6.15
CA ASN A 129 -8.30 -9.62 5.09
C ASN A 129 -9.63 -10.07 5.68
N ILE A 130 -10.64 -9.20 5.62
CA ILE A 130 -12.02 -9.52 5.98
C ILE A 130 -12.81 -9.56 4.68
N ASP A 131 -13.13 -10.77 4.23
CA ASP A 131 -13.83 -11.03 2.99
C ASP A 131 -15.30 -11.32 3.24
N LEU A 132 -16.17 -10.63 2.52
CA LEU A 132 -17.62 -10.77 2.55
C LEU A 132 -18.11 -11.04 1.12
N GLY A 133 -18.30 -12.32 0.80
CA GLY A 133 -18.80 -12.81 -0.49
C GLY A 133 -19.89 -13.85 -0.29
N GLN A 134 -20.65 -14.18 -1.33
CA GLN A 134 -21.77 -15.13 -1.23
C GLN A 134 -21.27 -16.54 -0.88
N THR A 135 -20.11 -16.90 -1.42
CA THR A 135 -19.45 -18.19 -1.21
C THR A 135 -18.09 -18.07 -0.53
N HIS A 136 -17.48 -16.87 -0.53
CA HIS A 136 -16.14 -16.63 -0.01
C HIS A 136 -16.09 -15.66 1.18
N SER A 137 -16.83 -15.94 2.25
CA SER A 137 -16.74 -15.18 3.50
C SER A 137 -15.69 -15.76 4.45
N GLN A 138 -14.62 -15.01 4.73
CA GLN A 138 -13.54 -15.46 5.61
C GLN A 138 -12.76 -14.29 6.22
N ILE A 139 -12.06 -14.58 7.32
CA ILE A 139 -11.09 -13.67 7.94
C ILE A 139 -9.72 -14.34 7.89
N GLN A 140 -8.74 -13.66 7.31
CA GLN A 140 -7.39 -14.21 7.15
C GLN A 140 -6.34 -13.13 7.45
N VAL A 141 -5.26 -13.50 8.15
CA VAL A 141 -4.07 -12.65 8.22
C VAL A 141 -3.39 -12.66 6.85
N GLY A 142 -3.21 -11.48 6.27
CA GLY A 142 -2.51 -11.28 5.01
C GLY A 142 -1.27 -10.43 5.20
N GLY A 143 -0.27 -10.65 4.36
CA GLY A 143 0.87 -9.76 4.29
C GLY A 143 1.63 -9.94 2.99
N ASN A 144 2.28 -8.88 2.54
CA ASN A 144 3.19 -8.87 1.42
C ASN A 144 4.51 -8.23 1.84
N ILE A 145 5.61 -8.91 1.54
CA ILE A 145 6.96 -8.37 1.71
C ILE A 145 7.38 -7.82 0.35
N LEU A 146 7.74 -6.54 0.30
CA LEU A 146 8.11 -5.83 -0.94
C LEU A 146 7.04 -5.95 -2.04
N GLY A 147 5.77 -6.02 -1.65
CA GLY A 147 4.65 -6.16 -2.59
C GLY A 147 4.12 -4.85 -3.14
N ALA A 148 4.76 -3.72 -2.81
CA ALA A 148 4.46 -2.43 -3.42
C ALA A 148 5.74 -1.71 -3.86
N VAL A 149 5.66 -1.01 -4.99
CA VAL A 149 6.72 -0.14 -5.51
C VAL A 149 6.05 1.10 -6.08
N HIS A 150 6.43 2.28 -5.61
CA HIS A 150 5.89 3.56 -6.09
C HIS A 150 7.01 4.54 -6.43
N TYR A 151 6.82 5.25 -7.54
CA TYR A 151 7.60 6.41 -7.90
C TYR A 151 6.81 7.69 -7.59
N TRP A 152 7.40 8.58 -6.81
CA TRP A 152 6.82 9.83 -6.32
C TRP A 152 7.31 11.02 -7.17
N PHE A 153 6.36 11.83 -7.61
CA PHE A 153 6.59 13.09 -8.32
C PHE A 153 6.57 14.24 -7.31
#